data_AF-A4YMN2-F1
#
_entry.id   AF-A4YMN2-F1
#
_cell.length_a   1.000
_cell.length_b   1.000
_cell.length_c   1.000
_cell.angle_alpha   90.00
_cell.angle_beta   90.00
_cell.angle_gamma   90.00
#
_symmetry.space_group_name_H-M   'P 1'
#
loop_
_entity.id
_entity.type
_entity.pdbx_description
1 polymer ?
#
loop_
_entity_poly.entity_id
_entity_poly.type
_entity_poly.pdbx_seq_one_letter_code
_entity_poly.pdbx_strand_id
1 'polypeptide(L)'
;MRDVGWGCGANTTHESSWTRRSFEFCLSTMSPTHPQVSHPRRKTPDGPCLSPFGRESPVTRKINEHILSRGVHLMFKYAPPANIDDLAGRPSRAAFLEDWHKRIQDAFDDEISNLPSGNKLFFSETASAAESADIAVTWNAFPLVIKREQPADVARWDAADRLARVNRAPAGAPALNMPCRRQDEYCEWFAYRASPGGPISRIVFTAEAPEYWIDLARHDFDCVVELYRRHVSTQVQPDDLKLTQDIAFGNEMLPKGSYNPYNPWNTTKGVMHLTHPANTLGAEIDLAARATIPRHDVSGKRITEVRRFACGSNFGDPNRSSDPNIGLGVNLTVLATTPDARPQSITLANPVALYIDRIAAGVLTDADDNPLQGWFKIVRGVAGRGLMAVLEPPEGAAFGLDSVQVIGRRLTHGGQVADHIQMVLYAKTAHLGAAAPTLRSCISHCCRPENVLPIDQVNLDHKDPTDGCGASAKDPFPELVGAGAAPDLVALRARPSSVKRAGRLLRVSE
;
A
#
# COMPACT_ATOMS: atom_id res chain seq x y z
N MET A 1 7.09 44.36 55.20
CA MET A 1 8.54 44.07 55.34
C MET A 1 9.16 44.26 53.98
N ARG A 2 9.87 45.39 53.83
CA ARG A 2 10.82 45.86 52.81
C ARG A 2 10.50 45.59 51.32
N ASP A 3 10.07 46.57 50.52
CA ASP A 3 10.85 47.72 49.96
C ASP A 3 11.91 47.25 48.95
N VAL A 4 12.16 47.77 47.73
CA VAL A 4 11.76 48.90 46.82
C VAL A 4 12.25 48.43 45.42
N GLY A 5 11.64 48.69 44.25
CA GLY A 5 11.55 49.94 43.47
C GLY A 5 11.37 49.57 41.98
N TRP A 6 10.38 50.07 41.25
CA TRP A 6 10.27 51.39 40.56
C TRP A 6 11.38 51.71 39.55
N GLY A 7 10.96 51.92 38.29
CA GLY A 7 11.79 52.43 37.20
C GLY A 7 11.04 52.49 35.85
N CYS A 8 10.23 53.53 35.67
CA CYS A 8 9.51 53.91 34.45
C CYS A 8 10.40 54.60 33.38
N GLY A 9 9.93 54.55 32.13
CA GLY A 9 10.10 55.60 31.10
C GLY A 9 11.36 55.48 30.23
N ALA A 10 11.39 55.85 28.94
CA ALA A 10 10.40 56.41 28.04
C ALA A 10 11.00 56.41 26.61
N ASN A 11 10.11 56.48 25.63
CA ASN A 11 10.30 56.83 24.21
C ASN A 11 11.56 57.60 23.82
N THR A 12 12.12 57.26 22.65
CA THR A 12 12.37 58.25 21.59
C THR A 12 12.45 57.59 20.22
N THR A 13 11.69 58.20 19.31
CA THR A 13 11.59 58.03 17.86
C THR A 13 12.88 58.39 17.13
N HIS A 14 13.18 57.70 16.03
CA HIS A 14 13.85 58.34 14.89
C HIS A 14 13.42 57.70 13.56
N GLU A 15 12.69 58.50 12.80
CA GLU A 15 12.49 58.39 11.35
C GLU A 15 13.80 58.73 10.61
N SER A 16 14.02 58.06 9.47
CA SER A 16 14.60 58.63 8.25
C SER A 16 14.38 57.61 7.11
N SER A 17 13.36 57.80 6.26
CA SER A 17 13.40 58.59 5.01
C SER A 17 14.53 58.19 4.05
N TRP A 18 14.17 57.35 3.07
CA TRP A 18 14.81 57.39 1.75
C TRP A 18 13.73 57.50 0.67
N THR A 19 13.82 58.58 -0.07
CA THR A 19 12.93 59.02 -1.15
C THR A 19 13.37 58.46 -2.50
N ARG A 20 12.35 58.05 -3.27
CA ARG A 20 12.15 58.13 -4.74
C ARG A 20 13.35 58.41 -5.66
N ARG A 21 13.52 57.50 -6.64
CA ARG A 21 13.61 57.79 -8.09
C ARG A 21 12.80 56.69 -8.80
N SER A 22 11.61 56.96 -9.34
CA SER A 22 11.34 57.58 -10.65
C SER A 22 11.92 56.78 -11.82
N PHE A 23 11.10 55.91 -12.41
CA PHE A 23 11.10 55.62 -13.85
C PHE A 23 9.65 55.30 -14.27
N GLU A 24 8.97 56.33 -14.78
CA GLU A 24 7.86 56.17 -15.71
C GLU A 24 8.45 55.87 -17.09
N PHE A 25 7.87 54.93 -17.85
CA PHE A 25 7.68 55.11 -19.29
C PHE A 25 6.54 54.24 -19.83
N CYS A 26 5.54 54.94 -20.36
CA CYS A 26 4.53 54.66 -21.39
C CYS A 26 3.77 53.32 -21.50
N LEU A 27 2.46 53.49 -21.30
CA LEU A 27 1.31 52.86 -21.96
C LEU A 27 1.46 52.63 -23.49
N SER A 28 0.91 51.50 -23.96
CA SER A 28 0.01 51.39 -25.14
C SER A 28 -0.59 49.97 -25.16
N THR A 29 -1.82 49.74 -24.72
CA THR A 29 -3.02 49.54 -25.57
C THR A 29 -2.76 48.89 -26.94
N MET A 30 -3.31 47.67 -27.15
CA MET A 30 -4.23 47.29 -28.24
C MET A 30 -4.34 45.75 -28.41
N SER A 31 -5.53 45.20 -28.09
CA SER A 31 -6.20 44.15 -28.90
C SER A 31 -7.01 44.89 -29.97
N PRO A 32 -7.42 44.32 -31.15
CA PRO A 32 -8.08 43.00 -31.23
C PRO A 32 -7.97 42.22 -32.58
N THR A 33 -8.71 41.11 -32.66
CA THR A 33 -9.34 40.44 -33.83
C THR A 33 -8.59 39.36 -34.65
N HIS A 34 -9.28 38.20 -34.71
CA HIS A 34 -9.23 37.14 -35.73
C HIS A 34 -9.58 37.67 -37.15
N PRO A 35 -9.15 36.96 -38.22
CA PRO A 35 -10.14 36.19 -38.97
C PRO A 35 -9.66 34.82 -39.50
N GLN A 36 -10.65 33.98 -39.84
CA GLN A 36 -10.55 32.75 -40.62
C GLN A 36 -10.09 32.99 -42.08
N VAL A 37 -9.73 31.92 -42.82
CA VAL A 37 -10.39 31.48 -44.08
C VAL A 37 -9.58 30.41 -44.86
N SER A 38 -10.26 29.26 -45.07
CA SER A 38 -10.33 28.32 -46.22
C SER A 38 -9.14 27.78 -47.05
N HIS A 39 -9.22 26.47 -47.34
CA HIS A 39 -8.62 25.70 -48.46
C HIS A 39 -8.92 26.26 -49.87
N PRO A 40 -8.16 25.83 -50.91
CA PRO A 40 -8.75 24.88 -51.86
C PRO A 40 -7.82 23.83 -52.57
N ARG A 41 -8.42 22.65 -52.76
CA ARG A 41 -8.52 21.75 -53.95
C ARG A 41 -7.30 21.08 -54.64
N ARG A 42 -7.37 19.74 -54.56
CA ARG A 42 -7.01 18.66 -55.51
C ARG A 42 -6.96 19.00 -57.02
N LYS A 43 -6.07 18.29 -57.73
CA LYS A 43 -6.37 17.44 -58.91
C LYS A 43 -5.32 16.33 -59.07
N THR A 44 -5.80 15.08 -59.19
CA THR A 44 -5.09 13.87 -59.64
C THR A 44 -5.02 13.85 -61.19
N PRO A 45 -4.26 12.94 -61.86
CA PRO A 45 -4.79 11.59 -62.13
C PRO A 45 -3.75 10.43 -62.31
N ASP A 46 -4.27 9.21 -62.24
CA ASP A 46 -3.86 7.95 -62.90
C ASP A 46 -2.67 7.09 -62.40
N GLY A 47 -3.01 5.86 -61.93
CA GLY A 47 -2.14 4.66 -62.03
C GLY A 47 -2.49 3.86 -63.31
N PRO A 48 -2.20 2.54 -63.44
CA PRO A 48 -1.46 1.61 -62.58
C PRO A 48 -0.41 0.73 -63.32
N CYS A 49 0.46 0.01 -62.61
CA CYS A 49 1.01 -1.29 -63.07
C CYS A 49 1.59 -2.13 -61.93
N LEU A 50 1.32 -3.44 -62.00
CA LEU A 50 1.64 -4.51 -61.05
C LEU A 50 2.96 -5.23 -61.42
N SER A 51 3.74 -5.56 -60.36
CA SER A 51 4.69 -6.70 -60.16
C SER A 51 5.90 -6.84 -61.13
N PRO A 52 6.97 -7.67 -60.87
CA PRO A 52 7.14 -8.71 -59.84
C PRO A 52 8.53 -8.84 -59.13
N PHE A 53 8.54 -9.55 -57.99
CA PHE A 53 9.59 -10.45 -57.47
C PHE A 53 11.06 -9.96 -57.35
N GLY A 54 11.48 -9.62 -56.12
CA GLY A 54 12.89 -9.67 -55.70
C GLY A 54 13.11 -10.85 -54.75
N ARG A 55 13.87 -11.87 -55.19
CA ARG A 55 14.30 -13.00 -54.36
C ARG A 55 15.38 -12.53 -53.38
N GLU A 56 15.13 -12.67 -52.07
CA GLU A 56 16.20 -12.57 -51.07
C GLU A 56 17.18 -13.74 -51.18
N SER A 57 18.46 -13.45 -50.98
CA SER A 57 19.52 -14.46 -51.09
C SER A 57 19.49 -15.45 -49.90
N PRO A 58 19.87 -16.72 -50.10
CA PRO A 58 19.95 -17.72 -49.01
C PRO A 58 20.91 -17.37 -47.88
N VAL A 59 21.83 -16.42 -48.10
CA VAL A 59 22.85 -16.02 -47.13
C VAL A 59 22.29 -15.01 -46.12
N THR A 60 21.38 -14.14 -46.54
CA THR A 60 20.72 -13.15 -45.67
C THR A 60 19.69 -13.81 -44.74
N ARG A 61 19.04 -14.89 -45.22
CA ARG A 61 18.11 -15.70 -44.42
C ARG A 61 18.82 -16.46 -43.29
N LYS A 62 20.03 -16.98 -43.54
CA LYS A 62 20.83 -17.66 -42.50
C LYS A 62 21.39 -16.73 -41.41
N ILE A 63 21.67 -15.46 -41.72
CA ILE A 63 22.11 -14.49 -40.72
C ILE A 63 20.93 -14.01 -39.86
N ASN A 64 19.73 -13.85 -40.44
CA ASN A 64 18.52 -13.55 -39.68
C ASN A 64 18.00 -14.75 -38.87
N GLU A 65 18.13 -15.99 -39.35
CA GLU A 65 17.76 -17.19 -38.58
C GLU A 65 18.75 -17.48 -37.43
N HIS A 66 20.04 -17.09 -37.53
CA HIS A 66 21.01 -17.23 -36.43
C HIS A 66 20.94 -16.11 -35.37
N ILE A 67 20.46 -14.92 -35.72
CA ILE A 67 20.20 -13.86 -34.74
C ILE A 67 18.86 -14.08 -34.02
N LEU A 68 17.89 -14.71 -34.67
CA LEU A 68 16.62 -15.14 -34.04
C LEU A 68 16.75 -16.42 -33.20
N SER A 69 17.77 -17.28 -33.44
CA SER A 69 18.02 -18.48 -32.62
C SER A 69 18.89 -18.23 -31.39
N ARG A 70 19.44 -17.02 -31.24
CA ARG A 70 19.95 -16.48 -29.98
C ARG A 70 19.00 -15.40 -29.50
N GLY A 71 17.72 -15.75 -29.41
CA GLY A 71 16.80 -15.01 -28.57
C GLY A 71 17.38 -14.98 -27.17
N VAL A 72 18.01 -13.87 -26.81
CA VAL A 72 18.00 -13.42 -25.43
C VAL A 72 16.52 -13.22 -25.14
N HIS A 73 15.82 -14.29 -24.77
CA HIS A 73 14.60 -14.16 -24.01
C HIS A 73 15.04 -13.31 -22.83
N LEU A 74 14.70 -12.03 -22.85
CA LEU A 74 14.76 -11.18 -21.67
C LEU A 74 13.91 -11.92 -20.65
N MET A 75 14.60 -12.66 -19.79
CA MET A 75 13.98 -13.42 -18.71
C MET A 75 13.25 -12.39 -17.86
N PHE A 76 11.96 -12.60 -17.65
CA PHE A 76 11.14 -11.67 -16.89
C PHE A 76 11.77 -11.41 -15.51
N LYS A 77 11.86 -10.15 -15.11
CA LYS A 77 12.31 -9.74 -13.77
C LYS A 77 11.29 -8.83 -13.13
N TYR A 78 11.04 -9.07 -11.86
CA TYR A 78 10.22 -8.19 -11.04
C TYR A 78 10.95 -6.86 -10.81
N ALA A 79 10.28 -5.76 -11.09
CA ALA A 79 10.78 -4.42 -10.90
C ALA A 79 10.44 -3.90 -9.49
N PRO A 80 11.17 -2.90 -8.98
CA PRO A 80 10.80 -2.22 -7.74
C PRO A 80 9.42 -1.55 -7.80
N PRO A 81 8.75 -1.34 -6.64
CA PRO A 81 7.41 -0.75 -6.57
C PRO A 81 7.29 0.54 -7.38
N ALA A 82 6.21 0.70 -8.14
CA ALA A 82 5.99 1.85 -9.04
C ALA A 82 7.17 2.16 -10.01
N ASN A 83 8.06 1.20 -10.27
CA ASN A 83 9.29 1.36 -11.06
C ASN A 83 10.23 2.45 -10.53
N ILE A 84 10.24 2.72 -9.22
CA ILE A 84 11.22 3.65 -8.64
C ILE A 84 12.64 3.07 -8.77
N ASP A 85 13.62 3.98 -8.88
CA ASP A 85 15.02 3.63 -9.03
C ASP A 85 15.88 4.60 -8.21
N ASP A 86 15.83 4.45 -6.88
CA ASP A 86 16.59 5.32 -5.97
C ASP A 86 18.11 5.11 -6.09
N LEU A 87 18.53 4.02 -6.74
CA LEU A 87 19.94 3.70 -7.03
C LEU A 87 20.37 4.08 -8.45
N ALA A 88 19.57 4.84 -9.20
CA ALA A 88 19.97 5.32 -10.52
C ALA A 88 21.35 6.01 -10.48
N GLY A 89 22.30 5.51 -11.30
CA GLY A 89 23.67 6.00 -11.34
C GLY A 89 24.60 5.54 -10.21
N ARG A 90 24.10 4.76 -9.24
CA ARG A 90 24.91 4.20 -8.15
C ARG A 90 25.48 2.82 -8.51
N PRO A 91 26.72 2.47 -8.14
CA PRO A 91 27.31 1.16 -8.44
C PRO A 91 26.54 -0.03 -7.86
N SER A 92 25.84 0.19 -6.74
CA SER A 92 25.01 -0.78 -6.02
C SER A 92 23.73 -1.18 -6.75
N ARG A 93 23.31 -0.40 -7.77
CA ARG A 93 22.03 -0.56 -8.47
C ARG A 93 21.82 -1.95 -9.07
N ALA A 94 22.81 -2.47 -9.79
CA ALA A 94 22.64 -3.74 -10.49
C ALA A 94 22.42 -4.90 -9.51
N ALA A 95 23.24 -4.98 -8.46
CA ALA A 95 23.08 -5.98 -7.41
C ALA A 95 21.73 -5.87 -6.69
N PHE A 96 21.30 -4.64 -6.38
CA PHE A 96 19.99 -4.41 -5.76
C PHE A 96 18.83 -4.91 -6.62
N LEU A 97 18.84 -4.64 -7.94
CA LEU A 97 17.75 -5.08 -8.81
C LEU A 97 17.69 -6.61 -8.95
N GLU A 98 18.83 -7.30 -8.93
CA GLU A 98 18.88 -8.77 -8.91
C GLU A 98 18.31 -9.32 -7.61
N ASP A 99 18.74 -8.79 -6.46
CA ASP A 99 18.28 -9.26 -5.15
C ASP A 99 16.80 -8.93 -4.91
N TRP A 100 16.33 -7.77 -5.40
CA TRP A 100 14.91 -7.41 -5.40
C TRP A 100 14.08 -8.41 -6.21
N HIS A 101 14.50 -8.66 -7.46
CA HIS A 101 13.83 -9.64 -8.30
C HIS A 101 13.76 -11.01 -7.62
N LYS A 102 14.88 -11.46 -7.06
CA LYS A 102 14.97 -12.73 -6.35
C LYS A 102 14.04 -12.77 -5.14
N ARG A 103 14.00 -11.72 -4.32
CA ARG A 103 13.09 -11.66 -3.16
C ARG A 103 11.63 -11.84 -3.57
N ILE A 104 11.18 -11.11 -4.59
CA ILE A 104 9.79 -11.21 -5.03
C ILE A 104 9.52 -12.60 -5.62
N GLN A 105 10.45 -13.13 -6.44
CA GLN A 105 10.32 -14.48 -6.95
C GLN A 105 10.21 -15.52 -5.83
N ASP A 106 11.12 -15.49 -4.86
CA ASP A 106 11.12 -16.42 -3.72
C ASP A 106 9.80 -16.35 -2.95
N ALA A 107 9.23 -15.16 -2.77
CA ALA A 107 7.93 -15.00 -2.11
C ALA A 107 6.78 -15.64 -2.91
N PHE A 108 6.78 -15.53 -4.24
CA PHE A 108 5.82 -16.27 -5.07
C PHE A 108 6.04 -17.79 -4.99
N ASP A 109 7.29 -18.24 -5.10
CA ASP A 109 7.62 -19.66 -5.10
C ASP A 109 7.25 -20.32 -3.76
N ASP A 110 7.53 -19.65 -2.65
CA ASP A 110 7.13 -20.07 -1.30
C ASP A 110 5.60 -20.21 -1.21
N GLU A 111 4.84 -19.19 -1.62
CA GLU A 111 3.38 -19.23 -1.52
C GLU A 111 2.75 -20.26 -2.48
N ILE A 112 3.26 -20.39 -3.71
CA ILE A 112 2.82 -21.43 -4.64
C ILE A 112 3.08 -22.82 -4.05
N SER A 113 4.24 -23.04 -3.41
CA SER A 113 4.58 -24.32 -2.79
C SER A 113 3.69 -24.68 -1.60
N ASN A 114 3.14 -23.67 -0.92
CA ASN A 114 2.21 -23.82 0.21
C ASN A 114 0.76 -24.09 -0.23
N LEU A 115 0.44 -23.92 -1.52
CA LEU A 115 -0.89 -24.23 -2.02
C LEU A 115 -1.15 -25.74 -2.06
N PRO A 116 -2.41 -26.17 -1.95
CA PRO A 116 -2.74 -27.58 -2.07
C PRO A 116 -2.25 -28.16 -3.41
N SER A 117 -1.71 -29.37 -3.37
CA SER A 117 -1.15 -30.03 -4.55
C SER A 117 -2.09 -30.00 -5.75
N GLY A 118 -1.59 -29.56 -6.89
CA GLY A 118 -2.35 -29.42 -8.13
C GLY A 118 -3.09 -28.09 -8.28
N ASN A 119 -3.07 -27.18 -7.29
CA ASN A 119 -3.53 -25.81 -7.49
C ASN A 119 -2.61 -25.09 -8.49
N LYS A 120 -3.17 -24.69 -9.63
CA LYS A 120 -2.49 -23.94 -10.70
C LYS A 120 -3.12 -22.57 -10.92
N LEU A 121 -3.94 -22.11 -9.98
CA LEU A 121 -4.71 -20.87 -10.11
C LEU A 121 -3.94 -19.66 -9.65
N PHE A 122 -2.83 -19.81 -8.93
CA PHE A 122 -1.88 -18.75 -8.65
C PHE A 122 -0.57 -19.05 -9.39
N PHE A 123 0.06 -18.03 -9.99
CA PHE A 123 1.31 -18.19 -10.73
C PHE A 123 2.23 -16.97 -10.58
N SER A 124 3.51 -17.16 -10.91
CA SER A 124 4.49 -16.09 -11.06
C SER A 124 4.74 -15.75 -12.52
N GLU A 125 4.92 -14.48 -12.85
CA GLU A 125 5.26 -14.03 -14.20
C GLU A 125 6.65 -14.50 -14.67
N THR A 126 7.50 -15.01 -13.76
CA THR A 126 8.77 -15.70 -14.11
C THR A 126 8.51 -17.06 -14.78
N ALA A 127 7.43 -17.74 -14.38
CA ALA A 127 7.08 -19.08 -14.88
C ALA A 127 6.16 -19.01 -16.10
N SER A 128 5.29 -18.00 -16.18
CA SER A 128 4.36 -17.82 -17.30
C SER A 128 3.97 -16.35 -17.42
N ALA A 129 4.01 -15.77 -18.62
CA ALA A 129 3.60 -14.38 -18.81
C ALA A 129 2.10 -14.21 -18.53
N ALA A 130 1.70 -13.13 -17.86
CA ALA A 130 0.29 -12.80 -17.75
C ALA A 130 -0.25 -12.22 -19.07
N GLU A 131 -1.50 -12.55 -19.40
CA GLU A 131 -2.16 -12.26 -20.67
C GLU A 131 -3.12 -11.07 -20.58
N SER A 132 -3.66 -10.78 -19.39
CA SER A 132 -4.57 -9.67 -19.19
C SER A 132 -3.86 -8.32 -19.00
N ALA A 133 -4.62 -7.24 -19.17
CA ALA A 133 -4.28 -5.95 -18.59
C ALA A 133 -4.40 -5.97 -17.06
N ASP A 134 -3.92 -4.91 -16.41
CA ASP A 134 -4.03 -4.72 -14.97
C ASP A 134 -5.51 -4.69 -14.51
N ILE A 135 -5.82 -5.50 -13.51
CA ILE A 135 -7.12 -5.55 -12.84
C ILE A 135 -6.97 -4.87 -11.48
N ALA A 136 -7.61 -3.72 -11.31
CA ALA A 136 -7.56 -2.97 -10.07
C ALA A 136 -8.42 -3.64 -8.98
N VAL A 137 -7.83 -3.83 -7.80
CA VAL A 137 -8.54 -4.23 -6.58
C VAL A 137 -8.39 -3.11 -5.57
N THR A 138 -9.50 -2.49 -5.16
CA THR A 138 -9.50 -1.23 -4.41
C THR A 138 -10.13 -1.36 -3.03
N TRP A 139 -9.63 -0.60 -2.06
CA TRP A 139 -10.19 -0.46 -0.71
C TRP A 139 -9.94 0.94 -0.15
N ASN A 140 -10.41 1.21 1.07
CA ASN A 140 -10.22 2.48 1.75
C ASN A 140 -8.97 2.49 2.64
N ALA A 141 -8.25 3.61 2.70
CA ALA A 141 -7.01 3.72 3.48
C ALA A 141 -7.22 3.80 5.01
N PHE A 142 -8.42 4.14 5.50
CA PHE A 142 -8.64 4.24 6.94
C PHE A 142 -8.88 2.86 7.57
N PRO A 143 -8.20 2.52 8.69
CA PRO A 143 -8.34 1.25 9.42
C PRO A 143 -9.79 0.91 9.79
N LEU A 144 -10.35 -0.10 9.13
CA LEU A 144 -11.72 -0.54 9.42
C LEU A 144 -11.83 -1.14 10.83
N VAL A 145 -10.77 -1.78 11.30
CA VAL A 145 -10.65 -2.30 12.67
C VAL A 145 -10.87 -1.18 13.69
N ILE A 146 -10.18 -0.03 13.51
CA ILE A 146 -10.29 1.11 14.43
C ILE A 146 -11.67 1.76 14.32
N LYS A 147 -12.22 1.87 13.11
CA LYS A 147 -13.58 2.41 12.90
C LYS A 147 -14.64 1.61 13.64
N ARG A 148 -14.49 0.28 13.71
CA ARG A 148 -15.38 -0.62 14.46
C ARG A 148 -15.18 -0.52 15.98
N GLU A 149 -13.95 -0.32 16.43
CA GLU A 149 -13.65 -0.11 17.86
C GLU A 149 -14.14 1.24 18.39
N GLN A 150 -14.08 2.28 17.54
CA GLN A 150 -14.35 3.66 17.89
C GLN A 150 -15.29 4.29 16.84
N PRO A 151 -16.61 4.08 16.92
CA PRO A 151 -17.53 4.55 15.87
C PRO A 151 -17.57 6.08 15.72
N ALA A 152 -17.24 6.82 16.78
CA ALA A 152 -17.22 8.28 16.75
C ALA A 152 -15.95 8.80 16.05
N ASP A 153 -16.13 9.72 15.10
CA ASP A 153 -15.07 10.21 14.21
C ASP A 153 -13.81 10.71 14.93
N VAL A 154 -13.94 11.62 15.89
CA VAL A 154 -12.77 12.15 16.61
C VAL A 154 -12.04 11.03 17.36
N ALA A 155 -12.78 10.15 18.04
CA ALA A 155 -12.21 9.04 18.80
C ALA A 155 -11.45 8.03 17.91
N ARG A 156 -11.95 7.69 16.71
CA ARG A 156 -11.21 6.82 15.78
C ARG A 156 -10.00 7.49 15.17
N TRP A 157 -10.08 8.78 14.86
CA TRP A 157 -8.92 9.51 14.34
C TRP A 157 -7.81 9.62 15.37
N ASP A 158 -8.14 9.97 16.62
CA ASP A 158 -7.22 9.94 17.75
C ASP A 158 -6.60 8.54 17.93
N ALA A 159 -7.44 7.50 17.86
CA ALA A 159 -7.00 6.13 18.02
C ALA A 159 -6.09 5.64 16.89
N ALA A 160 -6.22 6.16 15.68
CA ALA A 160 -5.40 5.84 14.51
C ALA A 160 -4.05 6.57 14.50
N ASP A 161 -3.96 7.76 15.12
CA ASP A 161 -2.72 8.52 15.22
C ASP A 161 -1.80 8.02 16.35
N ARG A 162 -2.29 7.14 17.25
CA ARG A 162 -1.48 6.51 18.31
C ARG A 162 -0.62 5.37 17.78
N LEU A 163 0.62 5.31 18.27
CA LEU A 163 1.50 4.16 18.06
C LEU A 163 1.06 2.95 18.89
N ALA A 164 1.21 1.80 18.26
CA ALA A 164 1.15 0.47 18.82
C ALA A 164 2.56 -0.05 19.15
N ARG A 165 2.60 -1.32 19.60
CA ARG A 165 3.84 -2.06 19.80
C ARG A 165 3.76 -3.42 19.11
N VAL A 166 4.88 -3.84 18.53
CA VAL A 166 5.06 -5.17 17.96
C VAL A 166 6.27 -5.84 18.60
N ASN A 167 6.10 -7.10 19.02
CA ASN A 167 7.23 -7.89 19.50
C ASN A 167 8.08 -8.36 18.31
N ARG A 168 9.36 -8.00 18.32
CA ARG A 168 10.36 -8.36 17.30
C ARG A 168 11.54 -9.12 17.89
N ALA A 169 11.36 -9.72 19.08
CA ALA A 169 12.37 -10.57 19.70
C ALA A 169 12.67 -11.80 18.82
N PRO A 170 13.94 -12.18 18.68
CA PRO A 170 14.31 -13.47 18.11
C PRO A 170 13.66 -14.63 18.88
N ALA A 171 13.47 -15.77 18.22
CA ALA A 171 12.87 -16.93 18.86
C ALA A 171 13.67 -17.35 20.11
N GLY A 172 12.98 -17.48 21.25
CA GLY A 172 13.61 -17.81 22.54
C GLY A 172 14.22 -16.63 23.30
N ALA A 173 14.23 -15.41 22.73
CA ALA A 173 14.69 -14.20 23.41
C ALA A 173 13.55 -13.51 24.19
N PRO A 174 13.87 -12.67 25.20
CA PRO A 174 12.88 -11.82 25.87
C PRO A 174 12.16 -10.90 24.89
N ALA A 175 10.88 -10.61 25.15
CA ALA A 175 10.06 -9.77 24.30
C ALA A 175 10.72 -8.40 24.04
N LEU A 176 10.80 -8.01 22.78
CA LEU A 176 11.39 -6.76 22.31
C LEU A 176 10.30 -5.97 21.60
N ASN A 177 9.73 -5.00 22.30
CA ASN A 177 8.59 -4.26 21.81
C ASN A 177 9.02 -3.02 21.02
N MET A 178 8.96 -3.12 19.69
CA MET A 178 9.23 -2.01 18.76
C MET A 178 7.97 -1.16 18.55
N PRO A 179 8.08 0.17 18.41
CA PRO A 179 6.95 1.01 18.05
C PRO A 179 6.49 0.70 16.62
N CYS A 180 5.18 0.60 16.40
CA CYS A 180 4.59 0.49 15.06
C CYS A 180 3.31 1.32 14.99
N ARG A 181 2.83 1.63 13.78
CA ARG A 181 1.52 2.28 13.62
C ARG A 181 0.39 1.27 13.75
N ARG A 182 -0.81 1.75 14.07
CA ARG A 182 -2.06 0.96 14.07
C ARG A 182 -2.76 0.93 12.72
N GLN A 183 -2.22 1.64 11.75
CA GLN A 183 -2.88 1.93 10.48
C GLN A 183 -2.66 0.74 9.54
N ASP A 184 -3.58 -0.20 9.56
CA ASP A 184 -3.42 -1.55 9.03
C ASP A 184 -4.02 -1.74 7.63
N GLU A 185 -4.28 -0.68 6.86
CA GLU A 185 -4.88 -0.79 5.51
C GLU A 185 -3.87 -0.48 4.40
N TYR A 186 -2.60 -0.83 4.63
CA TYR A 186 -1.48 -0.56 3.71
C TYR A 186 -1.29 0.93 3.36
N CYS A 187 -1.81 1.81 4.20
CA CYS A 187 -1.60 3.24 4.15
C CYS A 187 -1.31 3.72 5.57
N GLU A 188 -0.07 4.16 5.78
CA GLU A 188 0.38 4.73 7.04
C GLU A 188 0.64 6.21 6.88
N TRP A 189 0.38 7.01 7.90
CA TRP A 189 0.55 8.44 7.85
C TRP A 189 1.09 9.05 9.14
N PHE A 190 1.63 10.25 8.98
CA PHE A 190 2.06 11.12 10.06
C PHE A 190 1.62 12.56 9.77
N ALA A 191 0.91 13.16 10.74
CA ALA A 191 0.53 14.56 10.71
C ALA A 191 1.59 15.40 11.43
N TYR A 192 2.39 16.14 10.67
CA TYR A 192 3.34 17.10 11.19
C TYR A 192 2.60 18.33 11.68
N ARG A 193 2.95 18.79 12.88
CA ARG A 193 2.36 19.98 13.50
C ARG A 193 3.43 21.06 13.65
N ALA A 194 3.02 22.32 13.50
CA ALA A 194 3.94 23.47 13.62
C ALA A 194 4.57 23.57 15.03
N SER A 195 3.84 23.08 16.03
CA SER A 195 4.30 22.94 17.42
C SER A 195 3.56 21.76 18.08
N PRO A 196 4.03 21.24 19.22
CA PRO A 196 3.31 20.22 19.97
C PRO A 196 1.89 20.68 20.30
N GLY A 197 0.87 19.92 19.86
CA GLY A 197 -0.55 20.27 20.01
C GLY A 197 -1.06 21.38 19.07
N GLY A 198 -0.19 21.98 18.25
CA GLY A 198 -0.52 23.03 17.30
C GLY A 198 -1.25 22.53 16.03
N PRO A 199 -1.57 23.44 15.10
CA PRO A 199 -2.19 23.08 13.83
C PRO A 199 -1.28 22.15 13.02
N ILE A 200 -1.92 21.30 12.21
CA ILE A 200 -1.22 20.49 11.22
C ILE A 200 -0.60 21.44 10.18
N SER A 201 0.66 21.21 9.83
CA SER A 201 1.38 21.94 8.77
C SER A 201 1.61 21.10 7.52
N ARG A 202 1.68 19.78 7.67
CA ARG A 202 1.88 18.80 6.60
C ARG A 202 1.36 17.44 7.03
N ILE A 203 0.80 16.66 6.12
CA ILE A 203 0.50 15.24 6.36
C ILE A 203 1.18 14.42 5.27
N VAL A 204 1.92 13.39 5.67
CA VAL A 204 2.54 12.44 4.75
C VAL A 204 1.85 11.11 4.90
N PHE A 205 1.48 10.50 3.77
CA PHE A 205 0.93 9.15 3.65
C PHE A 205 1.92 8.29 2.88
N THR A 206 2.13 7.03 3.30
CA THR A 206 3.00 6.07 2.63
C THR A 206 2.30 4.72 2.47
N ALA A 207 2.57 4.07 1.35
CA ALA A 207 2.27 2.68 1.05
C ALA A 207 3.56 1.88 0.76
N GLU A 208 4.74 2.47 1.01
CA GLU A 208 6.00 1.80 0.75
C GLU A 208 6.22 0.64 1.72
N ALA A 209 6.38 -0.56 1.18
CA ALA A 209 6.62 -1.74 2.00
C ALA A 209 8.02 -1.73 2.63
N PRO A 210 8.16 -2.21 3.88
CA PRO A 210 9.45 -2.22 4.58
C PRO A 210 10.53 -3.04 3.87
N GLU A 211 10.16 -4.07 3.09
CA GLU A 211 11.10 -4.92 2.36
C GLU A 211 11.97 -4.14 1.38
N TYR A 212 11.41 -3.15 0.66
CA TYR A 212 12.17 -2.30 -0.26
C TYR A 212 13.26 -1.52 0.49
N TRP A 213 12.91 -0.95 1.65
CA TRP A 213 13.83 -0.15 2.46
C TRP A 213 14.91 -0.99 3.12
N ILE A 214 14.54 -2.19 3.57
CA ILE A 214 15.47 -3.16 4.13
C ILE A 214 16.47 -3.60 3.06
N ASP A 215 16.03 -3.95 1.86
CA ASP A 215 16.91 -4.34 0.74
C ASP A 215 17.79 -3.17 0.32
N LEU A 216 17.20 -1.99 0.10
CA LEU A 216 17.92 -0.78 -0.28
C LEU A 216 19.06 -0.49 0.71
N ALA A 217 18.79 -0.61 2.01
CA ALA A 217 19.79 -0.41 3.05
C ALA A 217 20.93 -1.44 3.06
N ARG A 218 20.68 -2.69 2.63
CA ARG A 218 21.74 -3.71 2.51
C ARG A 218 22.71 -3.37 1.40
N HIS A 219 22.22 -2.77 0.32
CA HIS A 219 23.04 -2.40 -0.84
C HIS A 219 23.68 -1.02 -0.71
N ASP A 220 22.95 -0.06 -0.15
CA ASP A 220 23.36 1.34 -0.08
C ASP A 220 22.67 2.08 1.08
N PHE A 221 23.24 1.95 2.28
CA PHE A 221 22.72 2.63 3.47
C PHE A 221 22.80 4.16 3.37
N ASP A 222 23.79 4.70 2.66
CA ASP A 222 23.93 6.15 2.47
C ASP A 222 22.79 6.71 1.62
N CYS A 223 22.35 5.98 0.59
CA CYS A 223 21.12 6.30 -0.15
C CYS A 223 19.90 6.37 0.77
N VAL A 224 19.74 5.41 1.68
CA VAL A 224 18.64 5.41 2.65
C VAL A 224 18.70 6.66 3.54
N VAL A 225 19.87 7.04 4.05
CA VAL A 225 20.04 8.27 4.84
C VAL A 225 19.65 9.51 4.03
N GLU A 226 20.08 9.60 2.77
CA GLU A 226 19.71 10.72 1.87
C GLU A 226 18.21 10.81 1.63
N LEU A 227 17.55 9.68 1.40
CA LEU A 227 16.10 9.63 1.19
C LEU A 227 15.33 10.03 2.45
N TYR A 228 15.74 9.55 3.62
CA TYR A 228 15.17 9.98 4.90
C TYR A 228 15.35 11.49 5.11
N ARG A 229 16.52 12.04 4.76
CA ARG A 229 16.76 13.48 4.84
C ARG A 229 15.87 14.29 3.91
N ARG A 230 15.62 13.77 2.71
CA ARG A 230 14.78 14.41 1.69
C ARG A 230 13.30 14.37 2.05
N HIS A 231 12.80 13.21 2.47
CA HIS A 231 11.37 12.96 2.59
C HIS A 231 10.83 13.13 4.01
N VAL A 232 11.68 12.97 5.03
CA VAL A 232 11.28 13.05 6.45
C VAL A 232 11.85 14.29 7.13
N SER A 233 13.18 14.42 7.22
CA SER A 233 13.82 15.55 7.90
C SER A 233 15.32 15.64 7.63
N THR A 234 15.82 16.82 7.33
CA THR A 234 17.26 17.10 7.17
C THR A 234 18.10 16.81 8.42
N GLN A 235 17.47 16.68 9.59
CA GLN A 235 18.13 16.41 10.87
C GLN A 235 18.50 14.93 11.09
N VAL A 236 18.04 14.03 10.23
CA VAL A 236 18.32 12.58 10.35
C VAL A 236 19.83 12.31 10.40
N GLN A 237 20.25 11.57 11.42
CA GLN A 237 21.61 11.04 11.52
C GLN A 237 21.64 9.56 11.13
N PRO A 238 22.74 9.07 10.51
CA PRO A 238 22.86 7.67 10.11
C PRO A 238 22.60 6.67 11.25
N ASP A 239 23.09 6.97 12.46
CA ASP A 239 22.93 6.09 13.61
C ASP A 239 21.50 6.05 14.18
N ASP A 240 20.67 7.06 13.87
CA ASP A 240 19.24 7.01 14.21
C ASP A 240 18.51 5.89 13.46
N LEU A 241 19.03 5.50 12.30
CA LEU A 241 18.43 4.52 11.40
C LEU A 241 18.95 3.09 11.61
N LYS A 242 19.82 2.86 12.60
CA LYS A 242 20.43 1.54 12.85
C LYS A 242 19.79 0.81 14.02
N LEU A 243 19.80 -0.52 13.94
CA LEU A 243 19.38 -1.40 15.02
C LEU A 243 20.43 -1.42 16.14
N THR A 244 19.97 -1.36 17.38
CA THR A 244 20.84 -1.50 18.56
C THR A 244 21.00 -2.95 19.02
N GLN A 245 20.17 -3.85 18.49
CA GLN A 245 20.16 -5.29 18.75
C GLN A 245 19.49 -6.04 17.58
N ASP A 246 19.72 -7.35 17.51
CA ASP A 246 19.09 -8.20 16.51
C ASP A 246 17.57 -8.26 16.68
N ILE A 247 16.83 -8.27 15.57
CA ILE A 247 15.38 -8.41 15.56
C ILE A 247 14.92 -9.46 14.56
N ALA A 248 13.79 -10.11 14.84
CA ALA A 248 13.10 -10.97 13.89
C ALA A 248 12.10 -10.15 13.04
N PHE A 249 12.29 -10.18 11.73
CA PHE A 249 11.42 -9.52 10.75
C PHE A 249 10.88 -10.55 9.74
N GLY A 250 9.63 -10.97 9.93
CA GLY A 250 9.09 -12.10 9.17
C GLY A 250 9.91 -13.36 9.43
N ASN A 251 10.39 -14.01 8.37
CA ASN A 251 11.28 -15.17 8.45
C ASN A 251 12.78 -14.78 8.50
N GLU A 252 13.09 -13.49 8.46
CA GLU A 252 14.46 -12.98 8.43
C GLU A 252 14.91 -12.48 9.81
N MET A 253 16.21 -12.61 10.08
CA MET A 253 16.88 -11.97 11.19
C MET A 253 17.62 -10.72 10.71
N LEU A 254 17.24 -9.54 11.21
CA LEU A 254 17.96 -8.29 10.95
C LEU A 254 18.99 -8.07 12.08
N PRO A 255 20.30 -8.01 11.76
CA PRO A 255 21.34 -7.94 12.76
C PRO A 255 21.49 -6.53 13.35
N LYS A 256 22.01 -6.44 14.57
CA LYS A 256 22.48 -5.20 15.18
C LYS A 256 23.38 -4.44 14.20
N GLY A 257 23.16 -3.13 14.10
CA GLY A 257 23.90 -2.24 13.22
C GLY A 257 23.36 -2.16 11.79
N SER A 258 22.47 -3.08 11.37
CA SER A 258 21.74 -2.93 10.11
C SER A 258 20.62 -1.89 10.25
N TYR A 259 19.96 -1.61 9.13
CA TYR A 259 18.81 -0.71 9.10
C TYR A 259 17.68 -1.16 10.05
N ASN A 260 17.13 -0.17 10.76
CA ASN A 260 16.01 -0.31 11.68
C ASN A 260 14.72 0.16 11.00
N PRO A 261 13.82 -0.74 10.57
CA PRO A 261 12.54 -0.34 9.96
C PRO A 261 11.59 0.38 10.96
N TYR A 262 11.89 0.30 12.26
CA TYR A 262 11.15 0.90 13.37
C TYR A 262 11.88 2.10 13.99
N ASN A 263 12.75 2.75 13.22
CA ASN A 263 13.52 3.91 13.68
C ASN A 263 12.60 5.09 14.07
N PRO A 264 13.09 6.04 14.89
CA PRO A 264 12.28 7.19 15.31
C PRO A 264 11.76 8.04 14.15
N TRP A 265 12.52 8.15 13.05
CA TRP A 265 12.14 8.93 11.86
C TRP A 265 11.04 8.27 11.03
N ASN A 266 10.77 6.98 11.23
CA ASN A 266 9.63 6.27 10.63
C ASN A 266 8.43 6.12 11.58
N THR A 267 8.55 6.56 12.83
CA THR A 267 7.55 6.33 13.88
C THR A 267 7.17 7.62 14.60
N THR A 268 7.97 8.03 15.59
CA THR A 268 7.65 9.14 16.50
C THR A 268 7.97 10.52 15.92
N LYS A 269 8.87 10.60 14.94
CA LYS A 269 9.33 11.86 14.33
C LYS A 269 8.88 12.03 12.87
N GLY A 270 8.22 11.04 12.29
CA GLY A 270 7.81 11.09 10.88
C GLY A 270 7.36 9.74 10.34
N VAL A 271 7.26 9.66 9.02
CA VAL A 271 6.89 8.45 8.28
C VAL A 271 7.65 8.40 6.95
N MET A 272 8.16 7.23 6.61
CA MET A 272 8.85 6.94 5.35
C MET A 272 8.20 5.74 4.67
N HIS A 273 8.00 4.65 5.42
CA HIS A 273 7.46 3.38 4.92
C HIS A 273 6.60 2.69 5.98
N LEU A 274 5.87 1.65 5.58
CA LEU A 274 4.95 0.90 6.42
C LEU A 274 5.69 0.21 7.59
N THR A 275 5.08 0.22 8.77
CA THR A 275 5.59 -0.36 10.02
C THR A 275 4.65 -1.39 10.63
N HIS A 276 3.35 -1.33 10.31
CA HIS A 276 2.37 -2.29 10.82
C HIS A 276 2.75 -3.71 10.37
N PRO A 277 2.73 -4.72 11.25
CA PRO A 277 3.21 -6.06 10.92
C PRO A 277 2.40 -6.78 9.82
N ALA A 278 1.15 -6.37 9.58
CA ALA A 278 0.32 -6.90 8.49
C ALA A 278 0.52 -6.18 7.14
N ASN A 279 1.26 -5.06 7.12
CA ASN A 279 1.46 -4.23 5.94
C ASN A 279 2.79 -4.58 5.25
N THR A 280 2.92 -5.81 4.74
CA THR A 280 4.13 -6.33 4.08
C THR A 280 3.80 -6.86 2.68
N LEU A 281 4.78 -6.91 1.77
CA LEU A 281 4.59 -7.50 0.43
C LEU A 281 4.37 -9.00 0.52
N GLY A 282 5.06 -9.67 1.45
CA GLY A 282 4.86 -11.10 1.69
C GLY A 282 3.41 -11.41 2.07
N ALA A 283 2.78 -10.58 2.91
CA ALA A 283 1.37 -10.75 3.27
C ALA A 283 0.44 -10.57 2.06
N GLU A 284 0.71 -9.61 1.18
CA GLU A 284 -0.07 -9.41 -0.05
C GLU A 284 -0.03 -10.64 -0.98
N ILE A 285 1.16 -11.19 -1.21
CA ILE A 285 1.36 -12.38 -2.05
C ILE A 285 0.66 -13.60 -1.42
N ASP A 286 0.77 -13.80 -0.09
CA ASP A 286 0.07 -14.85 0.65
C ASP A 286 -1.46 -14.73 0.51
N LEU A 287 -2.02 -13.52 0.68
CA LEU A 287 -3.44 -13.26 0.51
C LEU A 287 -3.92 -13.64 -0.89
N ALA A 288 -3.20 -13.21 -1.92
CA ALA A 288 -3.53 -13.52 -3.30
C ALA A 288 -3.45 -15.02 -3.59
N ALA A 289 -2.40 -15.69 -3.12
CA ALA A 289 -2.24 -17.14 -3.28
C ALA A 289 -3.37 -17.91 -2.60
N ARG A 290 -3.61 -17.67 -1.31
CA ARG A 290 -4.61 -18.40 -0.51
C ARG A 290 -6.04 -18.18 -0.99
N ALA A 291 -6.34 -16.99 -1.50
CA ALA A 291 -7.66 -16.66 -2.04
C ALA A 291 -8.03 -17.50 -3.27
N THR A 292 -7.06 -18.15 -3.92
CA THR A 292 -7.31 -19.10 -5.02
C THR A 292 -7.90 -20.44 -4.55
N ILE A 293 -8.04 -20.66 -3.23
CA ILE A 293 -8.62 -21.87 -2.64
C ILE A 293 -10.09 -21.60 -2.31
N PRO A 294 -11.05 -21.97 -3.17
CA PRO A 294 -12.46 -21.71 -2.89
C PRO A 294 -12.98 -22.64 -1.81
N ARG A 295 -13.88 -22.10 -0.97
CA ARG A 295 -14.46 -22.83 0.15
C ARG A 295 -15.96 -23.09 0.00
N HIS A 296 -16.45 -24.11 0.71
CA HIS A 296 -17.87 -24.37 0.91
C HIS A 296 -18.21 -24.50 2.41
N ASP A 297 -19.45 -24.16 2.77
CA ASP A 297 -20.02 -24.45 4.08
C ASP A 297 -20.34 -25.95 4.26
N VAL A 298 -20.81 -26.33 5.44
CA VAL A 298 -21.20 -27.73 5.76
C VAL A 298 -22.33 -28.28 4.88
N SER A 299 -23.10 -27.42 4.21
CA SER A 299 -24.13 -27.85 3.26
C SER A 299 -23.58 -28.10 1.85
N GLY A 300 -22.28 -27.90 1.64
CA GLY A 300 -21.63 -27.97 0.33
C GLY A 300 -21.83 -26.71 -0.50
N LYS A 301 -22.46 -25.66 0.04
CA LYS A 301 -22.68 -24.41 -0.67
C LYS A 301 -21.42 -23.56 -0.65
N ARG A 302 -21.04 -23.06 -1.83
CA ARG A 302 -19.88 -22.17 -1.99
C ARG A 302 -20.02 -20.92 -1.10
N ILE A 303 -18.92 -20.53 -0.47
CA ILE A 303 -18.78 -19.25 0.22
C ILE A 303 -18.36 -18.17 -0.78
N THR A 304 -19.17 -17.12 -0.89
CA THR A 304 -18.91 -15.96 -1.77
C THR A 304 -19.01 -14.62 -1.05
N GLU A 305 -19.46 -14.61 0.20
CA GLU A 305 -19.48 -13.39 1.03
C GLU A 305 -18.08 -13.21 1.64
N VAL A 306 -17.53 -11.99 1.53
CA VAL A 306 -16.11 -11.71 1.75
C VAL A 306 -15.66 -12.03 3.16
N ARG A 307 -16.50 -11.72 4.15
CA ARG A 307 -16.13 -11.86 5.56
C ARG A 307 -16.25 -13.31 6.02
N ARG A 308 -17.28 -14.02 5.57
CA ARG A 308 -17.42 -15.47 5.70
C ARG A 308 -16.27 -16.19 5.02
N PHE A 309 -15.84 -15.73 3.85
CA PHE A 309 -14.71 -16.33 3.14
C PHE A 309 -13.41 -16.17 3.91
N ALA A 310 -13.09 -14.97 4.40
CA ALA A 310 -11.92 -14.71 5.25
C ALA A 310 -11.97 -15.57 6.53
N CYS A 311 -13.11 -15.57 7.24
CA CYS A 311 -13.32 -16.37 8.46
C CYS A 311 -13.22 -17.89 8.23
N GLY A 312 -13.74 -18.39 7.11
CA GLY A 312 -13.77 -19.82 6.79
C GLY A 312 -12.46 -20.37 6.24
N SER A 313 -11.61 -19.50 5.69
CA SER A 313 -10.43 -19.91 4.92
C SER A 313 -9.11 -19.72 5.65
N ASN A 314 -9.10 -18.98 6.77
CA ASN A 314 -7.92 -18.60 7.54
C ASN A 314 -6.87 -17.87 6.68
N PHE A 315 -7.31 -16.88 5.89
CA PHE A 315 -6.42 -15.92 5.24
C PHE A 315 -6.78 -14.50 5.68
N GLY A 316 -5.76 -13.66 5.87
CA GLY A 316 -5.93 -12.27 6.27
C GLY A 316 -6.69 -12.06 7.57
N ASP A 317 -7.13 -10.82 7.79
CA ASP A 317 -8.00 -10.43 8.88
C ASP A 317 -9.41 -10.06 8.35
N PRO A 318 -10.48 -10.75 8.78
CA PRO A 318 -11.86 -10.45 8.38
C PRO A 318 -12.34 -9.06 8.87
N ASN A 319 -11.54 -8.37 9.67
CA ASN A 319 -11.86 -7.05 10.20
C ASN A 319 -11.25 -5.89 9.41
N ARG A 320 -10.34 -6.17 8.48
CA ARG A 320 -9.78 -5.18 7.56
C ARG A 320 -10.70 -4.96 6.36
N SER A 321 -10.44 -3.90 5.63
CA SER A 321 -11.06 -3.58 4.34
C SER A 321 -10.27 -4.20 3.19
N SER A 322 -8.95 -4.15 3.24
CA SER A 322 -8.03 -4.73 2.26
C SER A 322 -8.23 -6.24 2.11
N ASP A 323 -7.94 -7.03 3.15
CA ASP A 323 -7.84 -8.49 3.03
C ASP A 323 -9.10 -9.16 2.45
N PRO A 324 -10.33 -8.85 2.94
CA PRO A 324 -11.52 -9.47 2.37
C PRO A 324 -11.79 -9.05 0.92
N ASN A 325 -11.46 -7.80 0.54
CA ASN A 325 -11.62 -7.32 -0.83
C ASN A 325 -10.60 -7.96 -1.78
N ILE A 326 -9.33 -8.06 -1.36
CA ILE A 326 -8.26 -8.76 -2.09
C ILE A 326 -8.67 -10.22 -2.29
N GLY A 327 -9.07 -10.88 -1.21
CA GLY A 327 -9.47 -12.28 -1.25
C GLY A 327 -10.68 -12.54 -2.16
N LEU A 328 -11.71 -11.69 -2.09
CA LEU A 328 -12.87 -11.84 -2.98
C LEU A 328 -12.51 -11.56 -4.44
N GLY A 329 -11.79 -10.47 -4.72
CA GLY A 329 -11.40 -10.10 -6.09
C GLY A 329 -10.64 -11.24 -6.77
N VAL A 330 -9.71 -11.85 -6.05
CA VAL A 330 -8.99 -13.04 -6.51
C VAL A 330 -9.92 -14.24 -6.69
N ASN A 331 -10.73 -14.57 -5.67
CA ASN A 331 -11.57 -15.77 -5.71
C ASN A 331 -12.63 -15.72 -6.82
N LEU A 332 -13.19 -14.55 -7.10
CA LEU A 332 -14.11 -14.33 -8.22
C LEU A 332 -13.41 -14.44 -9.57
N THR A 333 -12.15 -14.02 -9.67
CA THR A 333 -11.38 -14.06 -10.92
C THR A 333 -10.99 -15.49 -11.32
N VAL A 334 -10.56 -16.31 -10.36
CA VAL A 334 -10.12 -17.68 -10.65
C VAL A 334 -11.26 -18.65 -10.91
N LEU A 335 -12.50 -18.25 -10.59
CA LEU A 335 -13.68 -19.06 -10.76
C LEU A 335 -14.48 -18.62 -11.99
N ALA A 336 -14.72 -19.58 -12.88
CA ALA A 336 -15.64 -19.41 -13.99
C ALA A 336 -17.02 -18.96 -13.48
N THR A 337 -17.46 -17.78 -13.93
CA THR A 337 -18.79 -17.22 -13.59
C THR A 337 -19.91 -17.79 -14.45
N THR A 338 -19.58 -18.58 -15.47
CA THR A 338 -20.52 -19.27 -16.36
C THR A 338 -20.08 -20.72 -16.57
N PRO A 339 -21.00 -21.65 -16.87
CA PRO A 339 -20.67 -23.08 -17.08
C PRO A 339 -19.62 -23.33 -18.17
N ASP A 340 -19.53 -22.45 -19.17
CA ASP A 340 -18.63 -22.60 -20.32
C ASP A 340 -17.30 -21.83 -20.15
N ALA A 341 -17.18 -20.98 -19.13
CA ALA A 341 -15.95 -20.25 -18.87
C ALA A 341 -14.88 -21.18 -18.30
N ARG A 342 -13.65 -21.04 -18.79
CA ARG A 342 -12.49 -21.72 -18.19
C ARG A 342 -11.99 -20.91 -16.99
N PRO A 343 -11.53 -21.57 -15.91
CA PRO A 343 -10.82 -20.91 -14.84
C PRO A 343 -9.64 -20.10 -15.40
N GLN A 344 -9.40 -18.95 -14.79
CA GLN A 344 -8.22 -18.14 -15.06
C GLN A 344 -7.23 -18.33 -13.92
N SER A 345 -5.95 -18.46 -14.24
CA SER A 345 -4.89 -18.33 -13.25
C SER A 345 -4.63 -16.84 -13.02
N ILE A 346 -4.30 -16.46 -11.79
CA ILE A 346 -4.08 -15.07 -11.37
C ILE A 346 -2.65 -14.90 -10.82
N THR A 347 -2.12 -13.68 -10.97
CA THR A 347 -0.86 -13.22 -10.39
C THR A 347 -1.02 -11.76 -9.96
N LEU A 348 -0.06 -11.23 -9.20
CA LEU A 348 0.03 -9.80 -8.92
C LEU A 348 0.83 -9.12 -10.04
N ALA A 349 0.32 -7.98 -10.52
CA ALA A 349 0.93 -7.25 -11.63
C ALA A 349 2.29 -6.69 -11.22
N ASN A 350 3.30 -6.88 -12.06
CA ASN A 350 4.57 -6.19 -11.90
C ASN A 350 4.45 -4.68 -12.22
N PRO A 351 5.00 -3.77 -11.39
CA PRO A 351 5.64 -4.01 -10.10
C PRO A 351 4.64 -4.37 -8.99
N VAL A 352 5.00 -5.38 -8.20
CA VAL A 352 4.21 -5.87 -7.06
C VAL A 352 4.31 -4.88 -5.91
N ALA A 353 3.18 -4.26 -5.58
CA ALA A 353 3.04 -3.39 -4.42
C ALA A 353 1.56 -3.01 -4.22
N LEU A 354 1.30 -2.37 -3.08
CA LEU A 354 0.06 -1.67 -2.80
C LEU A 354 0.29 -0.17 -2.96
N TYR A 355 -0.72 0.52 -3.47
CA TYR A 355 -0.58 1.89 -3.95
C TYR A 355 -1.68 2.79 -3.42
N ILE A 356 -1.31 4.04 -3.15
CA ILE A 356 -2.23 5.16 -3.05
C ILE A 356 -2.67 5.49 -4.48
N ASP A 357 -3.93 5.23 -4.82
CA ASP A 357 -4.48 5.57 -6.14
C ASP A 357 -4.77 7.07 -6.21
N ARG A 358 -5.67 7.52 -5.34
CA ARG A 358 -6.17 8.90 -5.31
C ARG A 358 -6.86 9.23 -3.99
N ILE A 359 -6.97 10.52 -3.72
CA ILE A 359 -7.99 11.06 -2.81
C ILE A 359 -9.28 11.34 -3.59
N ALA A 360 -10.44 11.11 -2.99
CA ALA A 360 -11.73 11.40 -3.63
C ALA A 360 -11.87 12.91 -3.96
N ALA A 361 -12.45 13.21 -5.12
CA ALA A 361 -12.61 14.58 -5.61
C ALA A 361 -13.58 15.38 -4.73
N GLY A 362 -13.30 16.67 -4.54
CA GLY A 362 -14.15 17.58 -3.76
C GLY A 362 -14.07 17.39 -2.24
N VAL A 363 -13.21 16.50 -1.74
CA VAL A 363 -13.05 16.27 -0.31
C VAL A 363 -12.36 17.43 0.40
N LEU A 364 -11.36 18.03 -0.25
CA LEU A 364 -10.54 19.10 0.32
C LEU A 364 -11.02 20.46 -0.18
N THR A 365 -11.43 21.32 0.75
CA THR A 365 -11.89 22.68 0.47
C THR A 365 -11.23 23.69 1.40
N ASP A 366 -11.23 24.97 1.01
CA ASP A 366 -10.94 26.08 1.93
C ASP A 366 -12.16 26.39 2.83
N ALA A 367 -12.10 27.50 3.56
CA ALA A 367 -13.17 27.92 4.46
C ALA A 367 -14.44 28.40 3.73
N ASP A 368 -14.35 28.72 2.44
CA ASP A 368 -15.43 29.21 1.58
C ASP A 368 -15.92 28.11 0.62
N ASP A 369 -15.64 26.84 0.93
CA ASP A 369 -15.98 25.65 0.15
C ASP A 369 -15.34 25.57 -1.25
N ASN A 370 -14.29 26.35 -1.53
CA ASN A 370 -13.59 26.26 -2.81
C ASN A 370 -12.67 25.01 -2.84
N PRO A 371 -12.69 24.19 -3.90
CA PRO A 371 -11.84 23.02 -4.01
C PRO A 371 -10.33 23.34 -4.02
N LEU A 372 -9.56 22.62 -3.22
CA LEU A 372 -8.11 22.81 -3.08
C LEU A 372 -7.31 21.95 -4.07
N GLN A 373 -7.26 22.38 -5.32
CA GLN A 373 -6.47 21.70 -6.35
C GLN A 373 -4.97 21.77 -6.07
N GLY A 374 -4.28 20.64 -6.19
CA GLY A 374 -2.82 20.58 -6.06
C GLY A 374 -2.30 20.61 -4.62
N TRP A 375 -3.13 20.49 -3.60
CA TRP A 375 -2.69 20.39 -2.20
C TRP A 375 -2.30 18.96 -1.80
N PHE A 376 -2.99 17.96 -2.36
CA PHE A 376 -2.65 16.54 -2.23
C PHE A 376 -1.85 16.08 -3.45
N LYS A 377 -0.61 15.60 -3.23
CA LYS A 377 0.30 15.22 -4.31
C LYS A 377 0.93 13.86 -4.04
N ILE A 378 1.01 13.02 -5.06
CA ILE A 378 1.92 11.86 -5.06
C ILE A 378 3.35 12.40 -5.25
N VAL A 379 4.24 12.10 -4.31
CA VAL A 379 5.64 12.55 -4.31
C VAL A 379 6.65 11.41 -4.51
N ARG A 380 6.22 10.16 -4.33
CA ARG A 380 6.96 8.96 -4.74
C ARG A 380 6.00 8.00 -5.45
N GLY A 381 6.46 7.39 -6.54
CA GLY A 381 5.61 6.66 -7.47
C GLY A 381 4.93 7.58 -8.49
N VAL A 382 3.85 7.08 -9.11
CA VAL A 382 3.11 7.77 -10.18
C VAL A 382 1.60 7.70 -9.93
N ALA A 383 0.79 8.48 -10.66
CA ALA A 383 -0.67 8.40 -10.55
C ALA A 383 -1.17 6.95 -10.77
N GLY A 384 -2.08 6.48 -9.92
CA GLY A 384 -2.54 5.08 -9.88
C GLY A 384 -1.56 4.12 -9.20
N ARG A 385 -0.27 4.46 -9.11
CA ARG A 385 0.77 3.67 -8.43
C ARG A 385 1.55 4.55 -7.45
N GLY A 386 0.84 5.29 -6.60
CA GLY A 386 1.42 6.19 -5.62
C GLY A 386 2.00 5.44 -4.44
N LEU A 387 3.25 5.70 -4.10
CA LEU A 387 3.95 5.10 -2.96
C LEU A 387 3.98 6.02 -1.75
N MET A 388 4.10 7.33 -2.00
CA MET A 388 4.02 8.35 -0.96
C MET A 388 3.22 9.53 -1.48
N ALA A 389 2.30 10.03 -0.65
CA ALA A 389 1.52 11.22 -0.90
C ALA A 389 1.71 12.26 0.21
N VAL A 390 1.62 13.53 -0.14
CA VAL A 390 1.71 14.64 0.81
C VAL A 390 0.49 15.53 0.65
N LEU A 391 -0.13 15.89 1.78
CA LEU A 391 -1.04 17.01 1.89
C LEU A 391 -0.28 18.17 2.53
N GLU A 392 -0.03 19.22 1.73
CA GLU A 392 0.62 20.45 2.19
C GLU A 392 0.21 21.63 1.29
N PRO A 393 0.30 22.88 1.79
CA PRO A 393 0.05 24.05 0.96
C PRO A 393 1.04 24.10 -0.20
N PRO A 394 0.60 24.36 -1.44
CA PRO A 394 1.54 24.60 -2.54
C PRO A 394 2.37 25.86 -2.27
N GLU A 395 3.52 25.96 -2.95
CA GLU A 395 4.36 27.15 -2.87
C GLU A 395 3.56 28.42 -3.21
N GLY A 396 3.70 29.46 -2.38
CA GLY A 396 2.96 30.72 -2.54
C GLY A 396 1.50 30.69 -2.08
N ALA A 397 1.03 29.61 -1.46
CA ALA A 397 -0.31 29.58 -0.86
C ALA A 397 -0.49 30.70 0.18
N ALA A 398 -1.66 31.34 0.16
CA ALA A 398 -1.98 32.46 1.05
C ALA A 398 -2.28 32.03 2.50
N PHE A 399 -2.54 30.74 2.73
CA PHE A 399 -2.91 30.16 4.02
C PHE A 399 -2.38 28.73 4.18
N GLY A 400 -2.39 28.23 5.40
CA GLY A 400 -1.92 26.88 5.76
C GLY A 400 -3.03 25.84 5.85
N LEU A 401 -2.68 24.63 6.31
CA LEU A 401 -3.65 23.55 6.52
C LEU A 401 -4.66 23.83 7.65
N ASP A 402 -4.44 24.87 8.46
CA ASP A 402 -5.32 25.28 9.54
C ASP A 402 -6.65 25.90 9.04
N SER A 403 -6.70 26.34 7.78
CA SER A 403 -7.90 26.82 7.08
C SER A 403 -8.55 25.77 6.18
N VAL A 404 -7.99 24.56 6.11
CA VAL A 404 -8.49 23.49 5.24
C VAL A 404 -9.64 22.75 5.91
N GLN A 405 -10.63 22.39 5.10
CA GLN A 405 -11.74 21.54 5.47
C GLN A 405 -11.69 20.21 4.71
N VAL A 406 -12.18 19.17 5.37
CA VAL A 406 -12.41 17.82 4.83
C VAL A 406 -13.90 17.56 4.95
N ILE A 407 -14.63 17.57 3.83
CA ILE A 407 -16.11 17.43 3.80
C ILE A 407 -16.79 18.41 4.78
N GLY A 408 -16.50 19.71 4.63
CA GLY A 408 -17.10 20.77 5.44
C GLY A 408 -16.62 20.85 6.90
N ARG A 409 -15.66 20.01 7.31
CA ARG A 409 -15.13 19.99 8.68
C ARG A 409 -13.66 20.37 8.70
N ARG A 410 -13.28 21.28 9.60
CA ARG A 410 -11.88 21.69 9.77
C ARG A 410 -10.94 20.49 9.90
N LEU A 411 -9.81 20.54 9.20
CA LEU A 411 -8.76 19.53 9.28
C LEU A 411 -8.06 19.59 10.64
N THR A 412 -8.10 18.48 11.35
CA THR A 412 -7.52 18.32 12.69
C THR A 412 -6.68 17.04 12.85
N HIS A 413 -6.91 16.04 11.99
CA HIS A 413 -6.27 14.73 12.02
C HIS A 413 -5.94 14.21 10.62
N GLY A 414 -4.93 13.34 10.51
CA GLY A 414 -4.65 12.62 9.26
C GLY A 414 -5.73 11.61 8.89
N GLY A 415 -6.36 11.00 9.90
CA GLY A 415 -7.47 10.05 9.70
C GLY A 415 -8.66 10.62 8.92
N GLN A 416 -8.93 11.93 9.05
CA GLN A 416 -9.96 12.62 8.26
C GLN A 416 -9.72 12.49 6.76
N VAL A 417 -8.47 12.62 6.33
CA VAL A 417 -8.08 12.56 4.93
C VAL A 417 -8.00 11.10 4.48
N ALA A 418 -7.44 10.22 5.32
CA ALA A 418 -7.35 8.79 5.04
C ALA A 418 -8.71 8.12 4.78
N ASP A 419 -9.78 8.56 5.43
CA ASP A 419 -11.16 8.13 5.16
C ASP A 419 -11.59 8.30 3.69
N HIS A 420 -10.88 9.13 2.93
CA HIS A 420 -11.20 9.46 1.55
C HIS A 420 -10.08 9.12 0.56
N ILE A 421 -9.04 8.42 1.02
CA ILE A 421 -8.00 7.89 0.15
C ILE A 421 -8.40 6.48 -0.31
N GLN A 422 -8.41 6.28 -1.63
CA GLN A 422 -8.54 4.99 -2.25
C GLN A 422 -7.16 4.35 -2.39
N MET A 423 -7.04 3.14 -1.84
CA MET A 423 -5.90 2.25 -2.04
C MET A 423 -6.19 1.29 -3.18
N VAL A 424 -5.15 0.79 -3.82
CA VAL A 424 -5.25 -0.16 -4.92
C VAL A 424 -4.07 -1.12 -4.94
N LEU A 425 -4.31 -2.36 -5.34
CA LEU A 425 -3.30 -3.23 -5.93
C LEU A 425 -3.77 -3.67 -7.32
N TYR A 426 -2.84 -4.19 -8.11
CA TYR A 426 -3.13 -4.65 -9.46
C TYR A 426 -2.86 -6.14 -9.59
N ALA A 427 -3.84 -6.88 -10.08
CA ALA A 427 -3.71 -8.29 -10.45
C ALA A 427 -3.66 -8.43 -11.98
N LYS A 428 -3.17 -9.57 -12.47
CA LYS A 428 -3.27 -9.98 -13.87
C LYS A 428 -3.63 -11.45 -13.97
N THR A 429 -4.13 -11.88 -15.12
CA THR A 429 -4.55 -13.27 -15.35
C THR A 429 -3.90 -13.87 -16.60
N ALA A 430 -3.89 -15.20 -16.64
CA ALA A 430 -3.49 -16.00 -17.80
C ALA A 430 -4.33 -17.28 -17.91
N HIS A 431 -4.49 -17.78 -19.13
CA HIS A 431 -5.15 -19.04 -19.41
C HIS A 431 -4.16 -20.22 -19.40
N LEU A 432 -3.73 -20.64 -18.22
CA LEU A 432 -2.73 -21.72 -18.06
C LEU A 432 -3.33 -23.14 -18.09
N GLY A 433 -4.54 -23.30 -18.60
CA GLY A 433 -5.24 -24.59 -18.68
C GLY A 433 -5.53 -25.22 -17.31
N ALA A 434 -5.64 -24.40 -16.25
CA ALA A 434 -6.01 -24.88 -14.93
C ALA A 434 -7.41 -25.51 -14.95
N ALA A 435 -7.56 -26.66 -14.28
CA ALA A 435 -8.87 -27.28 -14.09
C ALA A 435 -9.73 -26.44 -13.15
N ALA A 436 -11.06 -26.63 -13.21
CA ALA A 436 -11.96 -26.02 -12.24
C ALA A 436 -11.53 -26.44 -10.82
N PRO A 437 -11.32 -25.49 -9.89
CA PRO A 437 -10.89 -25.84 -8.55
C PRO A 437 -11.99 -26.61 -7.82
N THR A 438 -11.59 -27.67 -7.12
CA THR A 438 -12.48 -28.35 -6.18
C THR A 438 -12.74 -27.42 -4.99
N LEU A 439 -14.01 -27.20 -4.65
CA LEU A 439 -14.37 -26.51 -3.42
C LEU A 439 -13.85 -27.32 -2.23
N ARG A 440 -13.25 -26.65 -1.25
CA ARG A 440 -12.76 -27.27 -0.02
C ARG A 440 -13.61 -26.87 1.18
N SER A 441 -13.73 -27.74 2.17
CA SER A 441 -14.36 -27.36 3.45
C SER A 441 -13.65 -26.15 4.06
N CYS A 442 -14.40 -25.29 4.74
CA CYS A 442 -13.81 -24.27 5.62
C CYS A 442 -12.94 -24.94 6.69
N ILE A 443 -11.86 -24.27 7.07
CA ILE A 443 -10.85 -24.75 8.02
C ILE A 443 -10.72 -23.86 9.25
N SER A 444 -11.59 -22.86 9.39
CA SER A 444 -11.61 -21.94 10.52
C SER A 444 -12.97 -21.28 10.62
N HIS A 445 -13.17 -20.55 11.70
CA HIS A 445 -14.35 -19.72 11.90
C HIS A 445 -13.98 -18.48 12.72
N CYS A 446 -14.95 -17.60 12.89
CA CYS A 446 -14.78 -16.38 13.67
C CYS A 446 -15.73 -16.39 14.86
N CYS A 447 -15.35 -15.66 15.89
CA CYS A 447 -16.18 -15.44 17.06
C CYS A 447 -16.46 -13.96 17.21
N ARG A 448 -17.72 -13.66 17.44
CA ARG A 448 -18.18 -12.31 17.71
C ARG A 448 -18.33 -12.14 19.23
N PRO A 449 -17.74 -11.10 19.84
CA PRO A 449 -18.00 -10.77 21.24
C PRO A 449 -19.51 -10.63 21.49
N GLU A 450 -20.00 -11.01 22.66
CA GLU A 450 -21.41 -10.80 23.02
C GLU A 450 -21.73 -9.30 23.06
N ASN A 451 -22.21 -8.79 21.94
CA ASN A 451 -22.61 -7.40 21.73
C ASN A 451 -23.90 -7.36 20.90
N VAL A 452 -24.65 -6.26 20.99
CA VAL A 452 -25.94 -6.07 20.29
C VAL A 452 -25.78 -5.40 18.91
N LEU A 453 -24.57 -4.99 18.53
CA LEU A 453 -24.33 -4.22 17.30
C LEU A 453 -24.42 -5.10 16.04
N PRO A 454 -24.80 -4.56 14.88
CA PRO A 454 -24.74 -5.29 13.61
C PRO A 454 -23.35 -5.90 13.34
N ILE A 455 -23.31 -7.06 12.65
CA ILE A 455 -22.09 -7.84 12.46
C ILE A 455 -20.99 -7.05 11.70
N ASP A 456 -21.39 -6.19 10.77
CA ASP A 456 -20.54 -5.30 9.99
C ASP A 456 -19.88 -4.18 10.83
N GLN A 457 -20.41 -3.91 12.03
CA GLN A 457 -19.94 -2.86 12.94
C GLN A 457 -19.03 -3.36 14.07
N VAL A 458 -18.70 -4.65 14.09
CA VAL A 458 -17.95 -5.25 15.20
C VAL A 458 -16.75 -6.03 14.69
N ASN A 459 -15.65 -6.01 15.44
CA ASN A 459 -14.51 -6.87 15.16
C ASN A 459 -14.83 -8.32 15.58
N LEU A 460 -14.42 -9.24 14.72
CA LEU A 460 -14.52 -10.69 14.87
C LEU A 460 -13.17 -11.23 15.32
N ASP A 461 -13.18 -12.04 16.37
CA ASP A 461 -12.00 -12.79 16.79
C ASP A 461 -11.88 -14.03 15.92
N HIS A 462 -10.89 -14.08 15.05
CA HIS A 462 -10.58 -15.30 14.32
C HIS A 462 -10.26 -16.43 15.31
N LYS A 463 -10.75 -17.65 15.08
CA LYS A 463 -10.48 -18.81 15.93
C LYS A 463 -10.00 -19.98 15.10
N ASP A 464 -9.15 -20.79 15.72
CA ASP A 464 -8.82 -22.10 15.18
C ASP A 464 -10.11 -22.94 15.17
N PRO A 465 -10.31 -23.81 14.18
CA PRO A 465 -11.57 -24.52 13.98
C PRO A 465 -11.96 -25.44 15.14
N THR A 466 -11.01 -25.83 16.00
CA THR A 466 -11.27 -26.62 17.20
C THR A 466 -11.69 -25.78 18.41
N ASP A 467 -11.50 -24.46 18.35
CA ASP A 467 -11.72 -23.55 19.46
C ASP A 467 -13.12 -22.95 19.38
N GLY A 468 -14.05 -23.47 20.17
CA GLY A 468 -15.36 -22.82 20.31
C GLY A 468 -15.23 -21.36 20.78
N CYS A 469 -16.27 -20.55 20.53
CA CYS A 469 -16.25 -19.12 20.90
C CYS A 469 -16.21 -18.87 22.42
N GLY A 470 -16.40 -19.89 23.25
CA GLY A 470 -16.51 -19.74 24.70
C GLY A 470 -17.88 -19.19 25.09
N ALA A 471 -18.08 -18.95 26.40
CA ALA A 471 -19.40 -18.64 26.95
C ALA A 471 -19.92 -17.23 26.59
N SER A 472 -19.04 -16.28 26.30
CA SER A 472 -19.35 -14.85 26.10
C SER A 472 -19.11 -14.35 24.67
N ALA A 473 -18.96 -15.26 23.72
CA ALA A 473 -18.88 -14.93 22.30
C ALA A 473 -19.68 -15.96 21.49
N LYS A 474 -20.20 -15.53 20.35
CA LYS A 474 -21.02 -16.37 19.47
C LYS A 474 -20.34 -16.51 18.12
N ASP A 475 -20.45 -17.69 17.52
CA ASP A 475 -20.08 -17.87 16.14
C ASP A 475 -21.17 -17.19 15.27
N PRO A 476 -20.84 -16.12 14.53
CA PRO A 476 -21.81 -15.49 13.66
C PRO A 476 -22.08 -16.29 12.38
N PHE A 477 -21.25 -17.29 12.07
CA PHE A 477 -21.29 -18.11 10.86
C PHE A 477 -21.15 -19.61 11.17
N PRO A 478 -22.01 -20.18 12.04
CA PRO A 478 -21.88 -21.57 12.51
C PRO A 478 -21.92 -22.61 11.39
N GLU A 479 -22.47 -22.26 10.23
CA GLU A 479 -22.51 -23.10 9.05
C GLU A 479 -21.14 -23.29 8.36
N LEU A 480 -20.12 -22.48 8.67
CA LEU A 480 -18.82 -22.62 8.00
C LEU A 480 -18.13 -23.95 8.34
N VAL A 481 -18.05 -24.28 9.64
CA VAL A 481 -17.38 -25.51 10.12
C VAL A 481 -18.34 -26.52 10.74
N GLY A 482 -19.59 -26.12 11.00
CA GLY A 482 -20.58 -26.94 11.70
C GLY A 482 -20.42 -26.83 13.21
N ALA A 483 -21.53 -26.85 13.95
CA ALA A 483 -21.50 -26.77 15.41
C ALA A 483 -20.78 -28.01 16.00
N GLY A 484 -19.51 -27.87 16.38
CA GLY A 484 -18.74 -28.90 17.07
C GLY A 484 -18.03 -29.94 16.20
N ALA A 485 -17.85 -29.71 14.90
CA ALA A 485 -17.07 -30.63 14.06
C ALA A 485 -15.58 -30.26 14.07
N ALA A 486 -14.72 -31.17 14.53
CA ALA A 486 -13.29 -31.07 14.28
C ALA A 486 -13.06 -31.28 12.77
N PRO A 487 -12.36 -30.37 12.06
CA PRO A 487 -12.14 -30.50 10.63
C PRO A 487 -11.22 -31.68 10.32
N ASP A 488 -11.33 -32.20 9.10
CA ASP A 488 -10.50 -33.28 8.57
C ASP A 488 -9.04 -32.80 8.45
N LEU A 489 -8.24 -33.06 9.47
CA LEU A 489 -6.91 -32.45 9.72
C LEU A 489 -5.76 -33.00 8.84
N VAL A 490 -6.06 -33.66 7.72
CA VAL A 490 -5.04 -34.38 6.92
C VAL A 490 -4.25 -33.46 5.97
N ALA A 491 -4.61 -32.19 5.82
CA ALA A 491 -3.92 -31.29 4.88
C ALA A 491 -3.61 -29.90 5.46
N LEU A 492 -2.71 -29.81 6.45
CA LEU A 492 -1.88 -28.60 6.74
C LEU A 492 -0.94 -28.77 7.95
N ARG A 493 -0.47 -29.98 8.28
CA ARG A 493 0.68 -30.13 9.20
C ARG A 493 1.99 -29.98 8.45
N ALA A 494 2.33 -28.73 8.14
CA ALA A 494 3.70 -28.29 7.98
C ALA A 494 3.83 -26.82 8.39
N ARG A 495 4.43 -26.64 9.57
CA ARG A 495 5.04 -25.41 10.12
C ARG A 495 4.13 -24.41 10.85
N PRO A 496 4.70 -23.69 11.84
CA PRO A 496 3.95 -22.71 12.61
C PRO A 496 3.49 -21.64 11.63
N SER A 497 2.32 -21.09 11.87
CA SER A 497 1.98 -19.80 11.28
C SER A 497 3.19 -18.87 11.47
N SER A 498 3.77 -18.41 10.37
CA SER A 498 4.69 -17.26 10.34
C SER A 498 3.97 -15.99 10.83
N VAL A 499 2.65 -16.09 11.06
CA VAL A 499 1.88 -15.25 11.98
C VAL A 499 1.47 -16.09 13.21
N LYS A 500 2.41 -16.48 14.08
CA LYS A 500 2.04 -16.67 15.49
C LYS A 500 1.59 -15.30 15.95
N ARG A 501 0.28 -15.12 16.17
CA ARG A 501 -0.39 -13.90 16.67
C ARG A 501 0.58 -12.95 17.39
N ALA A 502 1.22 -12.06 16.64
CA ALA A 502 1.75 -10.82 17.15
C ALA A 502 0.63 -9.77 17.00
N GLY A 503 -0.52 -10.11 17.58
CA GLY A 503 -1.77 -9.39 17.44
C GLY A 503 -2.55 -9.39 18.75
N ARG A 504 -1.84 -9.35 19.88
CA ARG A 504 -2.41 -8.70 21.05
C ARG A 504 -1.71 -7.35 21.15
N LEU A 505 -2.26 -6.36 20.47
CA LEU A 505 -2.08 -4.97 20.87
C LEU A 505 -2.37 -4.96 22.38
N LEU A 506 -1.33 -4.74 23.18
CA LEU A 506 -1.51 -4.56 24.62
C LEU A 506 -2.39 -3.33 24.78
N ARG A 507 -3.66 -3.53 25.16
CA ARG A 507 -4.50 -2.45 25.67
C ARG A 507 -3.81 -1.96 26.93
N VAL A 508 -3.17 -0.80 26.85
CA VAL A 508 -2.79 -0.04 28.04
C VAL A 508 -4.10 0.56 28.54
N SER A 509 -4.65 -0.02 29.59
CA SER A 509 -5.56 0.70 30.47
C SER A 509 -4.79 1.85 31.09
N GLU A 510 -5.19 3.09 30.79
CA GLU A 510 -4.93 4.22 31.69
C GLU A 510 -5.68 4.04 33.01
#